data_AF-A0A7K2LST5-F1
#
_entry.id   AF-A0A7K2LST5-F1
#
_cell.length_a   1.000
_cell.length_b   1.000
_cell.length_c   1.000
_cell.angle_alpha   90.00
_cell.angle_beta   90.00
_cell.angle_gamma   90.00
#
_symmetry.space_group_name_H-M   'P 1'
#
loop_
_entity.id
_entity.type
_entity.pdbx_description
1 polymer ?
#
loop_
_entity_poly.entity_id
_entity_poly.type
_entity_poly.pdbx_seq_one_letter_code
_entity_poly.pdbx_strand_id
1 'polypeptide(L)'
;MTARFRRCGHGTGPLHPGDHRAVAEFTAMLAARQRPAPWTGHGDVAVRITRDGRGLERGRPADGQQPDADPVALVLIHPDTEAALTATLQCARTRIHGAWTDPYRLLTHAFAGRVLPADVDLST
;
A
#
# COMPACT_ATOMS: atom_id res chain seq x y z
N MET A 1 41.79 11.68 -15.64
CA MET A 1 40.55 11.91 -16.41
C MET A 1 39.36 11.73 -15.47
N THR A 2 38.77 12.81 -14.97
CA THR A 2 37.56 12.75 -14.13
C THR A 2 36.33 12.77 -15.03
N ALA A 3 35.55 11.69 -15.00
CA ALA A 3 34.28 11.63 -15.72
C ALA A 3 33.33 12.69 -15.13
N ARG A 4 33.00 13.72 -15.91
CA ARG A 4 31.91 14.64 -15.57
C ARG A 4 30.60 13.87 -15.71
N PHE A 5 30.01 13.49 -14.59
CA PHE A 5 28.63 13.05 -14.56
C PHE A 5 27.76 14.19 -15.11
N ARG A 6 27.27 14.03 -16.35
CA ARG A 6 26.27 14.95 -16.90
C ARG A 6 25.01 14.72 -16.09
N ARG A 7 24.61 15.74 -15.33
CA ARG A 7 23.29 15.81 -14.70
C ARG A 7 22.28 15.64 -15.84
N CYS A 8 21.49 14.55 -15.83
CA CYS A 8 20.35 14.44 -16.74
C CYS A 8 19.50 15.68 -16.52
N GLY A 9 19.40 16.55 -17.53
CA GLY A 9 18.62 17.77 -17.43
C GLY A 9 17.16 17.38 -17.31
N HIS A 10 16.52 17.72 -16.18
CA HIS A 10 15.07 17.84 -16.15
C HIS A 10 14.75 19.02 -17.08
N GLY A 11 14.28 18.74 -18.30
CA GLY A 11 13.90 19.79 -19.24
C GLY A 11 12.86 20.69 -18.57
N THR A 12 13.09 22.00 -18.56
CA THR A 12 12.16 23.01 -18.00
C THR A 12 10.90 23.21 -18.87
N GLY A 13 10.57 22.23 -19.71
CA GLY A 13 9.40 22.23 -20.58
C GLY A 13 8.19 21.57 -19.90
N PRO A 14 6.98 21.75 -20.46
CA PRO A 14 5.78 21.09 -19.94
C PRO A 14 5.97 19.56 -19.94
N LEU A 15 5.39 18.89 -18.94
CA LEU A 15 5.34 17.44 -18.87
C LEU A 15 4.82 16.87 -20.20
N HIS A 16 5.54 15.88 -20.72
CA HIS A 16 5.12 15.20 -21.93
C HIS A 16 3.71 14.62 -21.72
N PRO A 17 2.75 14.79 -22.63
CA PRO A 17 1.36 14.32 -22.47
C PRO A 17 1.24 12.86 -22.00
N GLY A 18 2.16 12.00 -22.44
CA GLY A 18 2.24 10.60 -22.00
C GLY A 18 2.53 10.38 -20.51
N ASP A 19 3.12 11.36 -19.83
CA ASP A 19 3.53 11.27 -18.43
C ASP A 19 2.46 11.78 -17.45
N HIS A 20 1.44 12.51 -17.94
CA HIS A 20 0.43 13.14 -17.07
C HIS A 20 -0.30 12.11 -16.22
N ARG A 21 -0.62 10.96 -16.79
CA ARG A 21 -1.28 9.87 -16.07
C ARG A 21 -0.41 9.33 -14.93
N ALA A 22 0.85 9.03 -15.20
CA ALA A 22 1.77 8.51 -14.19
C ALA A 22 2.01 9.52 -13.06
N VAL A 23 2.16 10.80 -13.40
CA VAL A 23 2.30 11.88 -12.40
C VAL A 23 1.04 12.01 -11.57
N ALA A 24 -0.15 11.94 -12.17
CA ALA A 24 -1.42 12.01 -11.45
C ALA A 24 -1.59 10.83 -10.48
N GLU A 25 -1.34 9.60 -10.94
CA GLU A 25 -1.41 8.38 -10.12
C GLU A 25 -0.43 8.45 -8.94
N PHE A 26 0.82 8.87 -9.18
CA PHE A 26 1.82 9.06 -8.13
C PHE A 26 1.43 10.14 -7.11
N THR A 27 0.91 11.27 -7.59
CA THR A 27 0.46 12.37 -6.73
C THR A 27 -0.72 11.95 -5.86
N ALA A 28 -1.68 11.21 -6.42
CA ALA A 28 -2.80 10.65 -5.66
C ALA A 28 -2.32 9.68 -4.58
N MET A 29 -1.36 8.81 -4.90
CA MET A 29 -0.76 7.89 -3.94
C MET A 29 -0.05 8.62 -2.80
N LEU A 30 0.74 9.65 -3.11
CA LEU A 30 1.40 10.47 -2.09
C LEU A 30 0.39 11.17 -1.19
N ALA A 31 -0.68 11.74 -1.76
CA ALA A 31 -1.72 12.40 -1.01
C ALA A 31 -2.43 11.44 -0.04
N ALA A 32 -2.81 10.25 -0.52
CA ALA A 32 -3.42 9.20 0.29
C ALA A 32 -2.49 8.78 1.44
N ARG A 33 -1.21 8.54 1.15
CA ARG A 33 -0.22 8.09 2.14
C ARG A 33 0.06 9.14 3.22
N GLN A 34 0.05 10.43 2.86
CA GLN A 34 0.29 11.52 3.81
C GLN A 34 -0.91 11.80 4.71
N ARG A 35 -2.12 11.63 4.18
CA ARG A 35 -3.38 11.90 4.87
C ARG A 35 -4.30 10.68 4.73
N PRO A 36 -3.97 9.56 5.41
CA PRO A 36 -4.77 8.36 5.32
C PRO A 36 -6.16 8.61 5.88
N ALA A 37 -7.20 8.21 5.14
CA ALA A 37 -8.54 8.18 5.67
C ALA A 37 -8.60 7.16 6.84
N PRO A 38 -9.21 7.52 7.98
CA PRO A 38 -9.34 6.58 9.09
C PRO A 38 -10.18 5.38 8.67
N TRP A 39 -9.76 4.18 9.06
CA TRP A 39 -10.55 2.98 8.86
C TRP A 39 -11.62 2.87 9.95
N THR A 40 -12.88 2.73 9.56
CA THR A 40 -14.05 2.75 10.45
C THR A 40 -14.46 1.37 10.94
N GLY A 41 -13.65 0.34 10.69
CA GLY A 41 -13.99 -1.05 10.99
C GLY A 41 -14.76 -1.77 9.87
N HIS A 42 -15.00 -1.10 8.75
CA HIS A 42 -15.70 -1.67 7.59
C HIS A 42 -14.89 -1.49 6.31
N GLY A 43 -15.06 -2.44 5.38
CA GLY A 43 -14.34 -2.47 4.12
C GLY A 43 -12.86 -2.84 4.28
N ASP A 44 -12.17 -2.85 3.14
CA ASP A 44 -10.76 -3.22 3.10
C ASP A 44 -9.86 -2.15 3.73
N VAL A 45 -8.71 -2.58 4.21
CA VAL A 45 -7.77 -1.80 5.01
C VAL A 45 -6.38 -1.81 4.37
N ALA A 46 -5.66 -0.70 4.48
CA ALA A 46 -4.24 -0.63 4.12
C ALA A 46 -3.37 -1.02 5.32
N VAL A 47 -2.63 -2.12 5.20
CA VAL A 47 -1.83 -2.72 6.28
C VAL A 47 -0.34 -2.54 6.04
N ARG A 48 0.41 -2.13 7.07
CA ARG A 48 1.88 -2.04 7.03
C ARG A 48 2.50 -3.43 7.22
N ILE A 49 3.13 -3.96 6.17
CA ILE A 49 3.78 -5.27 6.23
C ILE A 49 5.17 -5.21 6.86
N THR A 50 5.91 -4.14 6.58
CA THR A 50 7.26 -3.97 7.10
C THR A 50 7.25 -3.04 8.30
N ARG A 51 8.12 -3.31 9.28
CA ARG A 51 8.29 -2.47 10.47
C ARG A 51 8.72 -1.03 10.14
N ASP A 52 9.41 -0.86 9.01
CA ASP A 52 9.80 0.46 8.49
C ASP A 52 8.66 1.22 7.78
N GLY A 53 7.48 0.60 7.66
CA GLY A 53 6.24 1.22 7.19
C GLY A 53 6.23 1.59 5.70
N ARG A 54 7.15 1.06 4.90
CA ARG A 54 7.27 1.43 3.48
C ARG A 54 6.24 0.72 2.59
N GLY A 55 6.08 -0.59 2.76
CA GLY A 55 5.11 -1.39 2.00
C GLY A 55 3.73 -1.38 2.64
N LEU A 56 2.70 -1.29 1.80
CA LEU A 56 1.30 -1.44 2.20
C LEU A 56 0.67 -2.59 1.44
N GLU A 57 -0.21 -3.34 2.09
CA GLU A 57 -1.04 -4.35 1.42
C GLU A 57 -2.51 -4.11 1.69
N ARG A 58 -3.35 -4.59 0.77
CA ARG A 58 -4.79 -4.61 0.92
C ARG A 58 -5.16 -5.78 1.83
N GLY A 59 -5.65 -5.47 3.02
CA GLY A 59 -6.23 -6.44 3.93
C GLY A 59 -7.75 -6.43 3.84
N ARG A 60 -8.36 -7.62 3.78
CA ARG A 60 -9.80 -7.79 3.89
C ARG A 60 -10.14 -8.37 5.28
N PRO A 61 -10.82 -7.63 6.15
CA PRO A 61 -11.27 -8.14 7.45
C PRO A 61 -12.16 -9.38 7.27
N ALA A 62 -12.12 -10.29 8.24
CA ALA A 62 -13.04 -11.43 8.27
C ALA A 62 -14.50 -10.98 8.40
N ASP A 63 -15.42 -11.74 7.80
CA ASP A 63 -16.85 -11.45 7.91
C ASP A 63 -17.31 -11.49 9.37
N GLY A 64 -18.16 -10.53 9.75
CA GLY A 64 -18.68 -10.41 11.11
C GLY A 64 -17.66 -9.91 12.16
N GLN A 65 -16.46 -9.52 11.74
CA GLN A 65 -15.48 -8.87 12.60
C GLN A 65 -16.08 -7.61 13.25
N GLN A 66 -15.89 -7.45 14.56
CA GLN A 66 -16.34 -6.24 15.25
C GLN A 66 -15.50 -5.03 14.79
N PRO A 67 -16.13 -3.87 14.54
CA PRO A 67 -15.43 -2.67 14.04
C PRO A 67 -14.26 -2.21 14.93
N ASP A 68 -14.34 -2.46 16.24
CA ASP A 68 -13.40 -2.07 17.28
C ASP A 68 -12.45 -3.21 17.71
N ALA A 69 -12.48 -4.35 17.03
CA ALA A 69 -11.59 -5.48 17.34
C ALA A 69 -10.11 -5.07 17.28
N ASP A 70 -9.33 -5.59 18.24
CA ASP A 70 -7.88 -5.55 18.27
C ASP A 70 -7.36 -6.82 18.99
N PRO A 71 -6.67 -7.72 18.29
CA PRO A 71 -6.27 -7.65 16.88
C PRO A 71 -7.45 -7.83 15.91
N VAL A 72 -7.28 -7.29 14.70
CA VAL A 72 -8.19 -7.48 13.57
C VAL A 72 -7.80 -8.74 12.82
N ALA A 73 -8.69 -9.73 12.76
CA ALA A 73 -8.51 -10.88 11.88
C ALA A 73 -8.81 -10.48 10.42
N LEU A 74 -7.84 -10.68 9.54
CA LEU A 74 -7.94 -10.30 8.12
C LEU A 74 -7.13 -11.25 7.22
N VAL A 75 -7.43 -11.25 5.92
CA VAL A 75 -6.60 -11.88 4.88
C VAL A 75 -5.94 -10.79 4.02
N LEU A 76 -4.68 -10.98 3.62
CA LEU A 76 -4.10 -10.11 2.60
C LEU A 76 -4.59 -10.57 1.22
N ILE A 77 -5.00 -9.62 0.39
CA ILE A 77 -5.55 -9.88 -0.94
C ILE A 77 -4.80 -9.12 -2.03
N HIS A 78 -4.73 -9.70 -3.21
CA HIS A 78 -4.17 -9.03 -4.37
C HIS A 78 -5.04 -7.82 -4.74
N PRO A 79 -4.47 -6.62 -4.94
CA PRO A 79 -5.26 -5.41 -5.14
C PRO A 79 -6.14 -5.46 -6.40
N ASP A 80 -5.70 -6.14 -7.47
CA ASP A 80 -6.41 -6.18 -8.76
C ASP A 80 -7.27 -7.43 -9.00
N THR A 81 -6.94 -8.56 -8.40
CA THR A 81 -7.59 -9.84 -8.70
C THR A 81 -8.45 -10.32 -7.52
N GLU A 82 -8.33 -9.65 -6.38
CA GLU A 82 -8.95 -10.03 -5.10
C GLU A 82 -8.60 -11.44 -4.60
N ALA A 83 -7.61 -12.08 -5.22
CA ALA A 83 -7.13 -13.38 -4.79
C ALA A 83 -6.48 -13.27 -3.41
N ALA A 84 -6.83 -14.19 -2.51
CA ALA A 84 -6.18 -14.30 -1.21
C ALA A 84 -4.70 -14.65 -1.38
N LEU A 85 -3.84 -13.87 -0.74
CA LEU A 85 -2.39 -14.06 -0.73
C LEU A 85 -1.91 -14.79 0.52
N THR A 86 -2.72 -14.77 1.58
CA THR A 86 -2.42 -15.41 2.87
C THR A 86 -3.64 -16.13 3.41
N ALA A 87 -3.41 -17.03 4.37
CA ALA A 87 -4.45 -17.42 5.32
C ALA A 87 -4.83 -16.23 6.21
N THR A 88 -5.84 -16.41 7.07
CA THR A 88 -6.24 -15.39 8.05
C THR A 88 -5.09 -15.09 9.00
N LEU A 89 -4.74 -13.81 9.11
CA LEU A 89 -3.74 -13.26 10.00
C LEU A 89 -4.40 -12.46 11.11
N GLN A 90 -3.76 -12.38 12.27
CA GLN A 90 -4.13 -11.45 13.33
C GLN A 90 -3.29 -10.18 13.17
N CYS A 91 -3.95 -9.07 12.86
CA CYS A 91 -3.32 -7.78 12.61
C CYS A 91 -3.58 -6.83 13.78
N ALA A 92 -2.52 -6.42 14.47
CA ALA A 92 -2.61 -5.34 15.45
C ALA A 92 -3.13 -4.07 14.80
N ARG A 93 -4.02 -3.35 15.49
CA ARG A 93 -4.62 -2.12 14.95
C ARG A 93 -3.59 -1.03 14.68
N THR A 94 -2.44 -1.05 15.38
CA THR A 94 -1.28 -0.18 15.14
C THR A 94 -0.62 -0.36 13.77
N ARG A 95 -0.79 -1.52 13.13
CA ARG A 95 -0.31 -1.80 11.77
C ARG A 95 -1.24 -1.27 10.68
N ILE A 96 -2.46 -0.89 11.03
CA ILE A 96 -3.42 -0.31 10.08
C ILE A 96 -2.99 1.12 9.77
N HIS A 97 -2.70 1.36 8.50
CA HIS A 97 -2.38 2.71 8.02
C HIS A 97 -3.64 3.57 7.85
N GLY A 98 -4.75 2.96 7.43
CA GLY A 98 -6.02 3.63 7.16
C GLY A 98 -6.93 2.76 6.28
N ALA A 99 -8.07 3.29 5.86
CA ALA A 99 -8.95 2.61 4.91
C ALA A 99 -8.23 2.39 3.58
N TRP A 100 -8.46 1.23 2.94
CA TRP A 100 -7.89 0.96 1.63
C TRP A 100 -8.43 1.93 0.58
N THR A 101 -7.56 2.43 -0.29
CA THR A 101 -7.91 3.22 -1.47
C THR A 101 -7.02 2.80 -2.63
N ASP A 102 -7.54 2.89 -3.86
CA ASP A 102 -6.83 2.46 -5.07
C ASP A 102 -5.41 3.03 -5.24
N PRO A 103 -5.11 4.29 -4.84
CA PRO A 103 -3.75 4.80 -4.94
C PRO A 103 -2.70 4.00 -4.15
N TYR A 104 -3.09 3.27 -3.11
CA TYR A 104 -2.16 2.39 -2.37
C TYR A 104 -1.72 1.16 -3.15
N ARG A 105 -2.41 0.80 -4.24
CA ARG A 105 -2.00 -0.30 -5.13
C ARG A 105 -0.53 -0.20 -5.53
N LEU A 106 -0.03 1.01 -5.81
CA LEU A 106 1.36 1.26 -6.20
C LEU A 106 2.40 0.90 -5.12
N LEU A 107 1.97 0.67 -3.88
CA LEU A 107 2.82 0.37 -2.73
C LEU A 107 2.82 -1.12 -2.34
N THR A 108 2.06 -1.94 -3.06
CA THR A 108 1.93 -3.38 -2.81
C THR A 108 3.09 -4.17 -3.41
N HIS A 109 3.40 -5.32 -2.80
CA HIS A 109 4.36 -6.28 -3.35
C HIS A 109 3.88 -6.79 -4.70
N ALA A 110 2.58 -7.06 -4.83
CA ALA A 110 1.95 -7.50 -6.06
C ALA A 110 2.23 -6.56 -7.24
N PHE A 111 2.01 -5.25 -7.05
CA PHE A 111 2.30 -4.25 -8.10
C PHE A 111 3.78 -4.16 -8.44
N ALA A 112 4.66 -4.36 -7.46
CA ALA A 112 6.10 -4.39 -7.66
C ALA A 112 6.62 -5.71 -8.29
N GLY A 113 5.74 -6.67 -8.58
CA GLY A 113 6.12 -8.01 -9.07
C GLY A 113 6.90 -8.81 -8.04
N ARG A 114 6.71 -8.54 -6.75
CA ARG A 114 7.38 -9.19 -5.62
C ARG A 114 6.42 -10.13 -4.90
N VAL A 115 6.98 -11.20 -4.35
CA VAL A 115 6.23 -12.12 -3.49
C VAL A 115 6.22 -11.56 -2.07
N LEU A 116 5.10 -11.74 -1.37
CA LEU A 116 5.02 -11.43 0.05
C LEU A 116 5.96 -12.35 0.85
N PRO A 117 6.59 -11.86 1.93
CA PRO A 117 7.32 -12.74 2.84
C PRO A 117 6.42 -13.86 3.37
N ALA A 118 6.95 -15.09 3.49
CA ALA A 118 6.16 -16.23 3.95
C ALA A 118 5.79 -16.14 5.44
N ASP A 119 6.56 -15.36 6.20
CA ASP A 119 6.52 -15.19 7.65
C ASP A 119 6.02 -13.79 8.05
N VAL A 120 5.09 -13.20 7.27
CA VAL A 120 4.49 -11.91 7.61
C VAL A 120 3.83 -11.96 8.99
N ASP A 121 4.40 -11.22 9.92
CA ASP A 121 3.85 -10.98 11.25
C ASP A 121 3.27 -9.56 11.37
N LEU A 122 1.98 -9.52 11.69
CA LEU A 122 1.20 -8.31 11.86
C LEU A 122 0.77 -8.07 13.31
N SER A 123 1.27 -8.87 14.26
CA SER A 123 0.83 -8.84 15.66
C SER A 123 1.40 -7.68 16.49
N THR A 124 2.35 -6.90 15.98
CA THR A 124 3.10 -5.87 16.74
C THR A 124 3.26 -4.53 16.07
#